data_AF-A0A3N5IFE4-F1
#
_entry.id   AF-A0A3N5IFE4-F1
#
_cell.length_a   1.000
_cell.length_b   1.000
_cell.length_c   1.000
_cell.angle_alpha   90.00
_cell.angle_beta   90.00
_cell.angle_gamma   90.00
#
_symmetry.space_group_name_H-M   'P 1'
#
loop_
_entity.id
_entity.type
_entity.pdbx_description
1 polymer ?
#
loop_
_entity_poly.entity_id
_entity_poly.type
_entity_poly.pdbx_seq_one_letter_code
_entity_poly.pdbx_strand_id
1 'polypeptide(L)'
;MSPPDRIRETLPAHRDSEPRSRQMRMRSRLFQLSLLACWLACFPNFGLAAETADAYAEQVEPYVRKYCLECHHDEDAKGDLDLTRYARANDVIGSFRTWNHIVEFIRNGEMPPKDSPQPTIDESNAVVAAVRGILVTEAKKQAGDPGFVPPRRLSNTEYDLSVRELTGIDIRPTRDFPPDPAGGEGFDNTGEALGMSPNLLKKYLSAAQFVADHLVLRTSGIAFAPFPVTSYNERKKLTEQAIIDFYE
;
A
#
# COMPACT_ATOMS: atom_id res chain seq x y z
N MET A 1 -48.36 0.09 0.80
CA MET A 1 -46.88 -0.03 0.83
C MET A 1 -46.32 0.97 -0.16
N SER A 2 -45.66 2.03 0.32
CA SER A 2 -45.00 3.05 -0.53
C SER A 2 -43.74 2.49 -1.19
N PRO A 3 -43.39 2.91 -2.42
CA PRO A 3 -42.13 2.54 -3.04
C PRO A 3 -40.98 3.40 -2.49
N PRO A 4 -39.74 2.88 -2.41
CA PRO A 4 -38.61 3.67 -1.93
C PRO A 4 -38.07 4.63 -3.00
N ASP A 5 -37.63 5.79 -2.52
CA ASP A 5 -37.06 6.91 -3.25
C ASP A 5 -35.83 6.53 -4.09
N ARG A 6 -35.86 6.93 -5.36
CA ARG A 6 -34.75 6.79 -6.31
C ARG A 6 -33.87 8.04 -6.21
N ILE A 7 -32.67 7.89 -5.66
CA ILE A 7 -31.65 8.93 -5.57
C ILE A 7 -31.28 9.37 -6.99
N ARG A 8 -31.60 10.63 -7.35
CA ARG A 8 -31.12 11.29 -8.58
C ARG A 8 -29.73 11.85 -8.29
N GLU A 9 -28.69 11.18 -8.78
CA GLU A 9 -27.37 11.81 -8.94
C GLU A 9 -27.42 12.79 -10.11
N THR A 10 -27.29 14.07 -9.79
CA THR A 10 -27.18 15.16 -10.75
C THR A 10 -25.75 15.22 -11.30
N LEU A 11 -25.60 14.87 -12.58
CA LEU A 11 -24.39 15.11 -13.37
C LEU A 11 -24.16 16.63 -13.50
N PRO A 12 -22.97 17.18 -13.16
CA PRO A 12 -22.72 18.60 -13.36
C PRO A 12 -22.54 18.94 -14.85
N ALA A 13 -23.11 20.08 -15.24
CA ALA A 13 -23.17 20.61 -16.59
C ALA A 13 -21.78 20.86 -17.19
N HIS A 14 -21.65 20.47 -18.46
CA HIS A 14 -20.51 20.76 -19.33
C HIS A 14 -20.38 22.28 -19.48
N ARG A 15 -19.23 22.84 -19.11
CA ARG A 15 -18.96 24.28 -19.15
C ARG A 15 -18.59 24.68 -20.58
N ASP A 16 -19.41 25.53 -21.19
CA ASP A 16 -19.16 26.09 -22.52
C ASP A 16 -17.90 26.96 -22.51
N SER A 17 -17.00 26.70 -23.47
CA SER A 17 -15.78 27.47 -23.68
C SER A 17 -16.06 28.66 -24.62
N GLU A 18 -15.91 29.89 -24.12
CA GLU A 18 -15.97 31.11 -24.92
C GLU A 18 -14.79 31.23 -25.93
N PRO A 19 -14.98 31.88 -27.08
CA PRO A 19 -13.93 32.07 -28.07
C PRO A 19 -12.94 33.18 -27.68
N ARG A 20 -11.66 32.81 -27.62
CA ARG A 20 -10.53 33.74 -27.45
C ARG A 20 -10.38 34.66 -28.68
N SER A 21 -10.84 35.91 -28.56
CA SER A 21 -10.51 36.96 -29.52
C SER A 21 -9.08 37.48 -29.29
N ARG A 22 -8.20 37.17 -30.23
CA ARG A 22 -6.80 37.60 -30.31
C ARG A 22 -6.75 39.05 -30.79
N GLN A 23 -6.59 40.01 -29.89
CA GLN A 23 -6.20 41.38 -30.26
C GLN A 23 -4.82 41.71 -29.72
N MET A 24 -3.87 41.71 -30.65
CA MET A 24 -2.51 42.19 -30.52
C MET A 24 -2.52 43.72 -30.53
N ARG A 25 -2.08 44.38 -29.46
CA ARG A 25 -1.64 45.78 -29.52
C ARG A 25 -0.31 45.98 -28.81
N MET A 26 0.53 46.69 -29.55
CA MET A 26 1.95 46.94 -29.41
C MET A 26 2.30 47.87 -28.23
N ARG A 27 3.49 47.60 -27.66
CA ARG A 27 4.53 48.56 -27.25
C ARG A 27 4.24 49.53 -26.10
N SER A 28 4.90 49.29 -24.96
CA SER A 28 5.72 50.33 -24.32
C SER A 28 6.80 49.70 -23.43
N ARG A 29 8.00 49.56 -23.99
CA ARG A 29 9.23 49.18 -23.26
C ARG A 29 9.72 50.45 -22.58
N LEU A 30 9.46 50.63 -21.29
CA LEU A 30 10.18 51.59 -20.41
C LEU A 30 9.76 51.51 -18.92
N PHE A 31 8.80 50.65 -18.55
CA PHE A 31 8.32 50.51 -17.16
C PHE A 31 8.85 49.26 -16.41
N GLN A 32 9.86 48.57 -16.94
CA GLN A 32 10.33 47.26 -16.43
C GLN A 32 11.56 47.30 -15.52
N LEU A 33 12.14 48.46 -15.22
CA LEU A 33 13.38 48.54 -14.42
C LEU A 33 13.17 48.99 -12.96
N SER A 34 11.94 49.26 -12.53
CA SER A 34 11.65 49.76 -11.17
C SER A 34 11.07 48.70 -10.22
N LEU A 35 10.66 47.52 -10.74
CA LEU A 35 10.04 46.45 -9.94
C LEU A 35 11.00 45.34 -9.51
N LEU A 36 12.24 45.32 -10.03
CA LEU A 36 13.24 44.30 -9.65
C LEU A 36 13.95 44.60 -8.32
N ALA A 37 14.00 45.85 -7.89
CA ALA A 37 14.73 46.26 -6.68
C ALA A 37 13.94 46.04 -5.36
N CYS A 38 12.62 45.82 -5.45
CA CYS A 38 11.76 45.62 -4.27
C CYS A 38 11.53 44.12 -3.92
N TRP A 39 12.01 43.20 -4.75
CA TRP A 39 11.84 41.76 -4.53
C TRP A 39 12.96 41.11 -3.70
N LEU A 40 14.10 41.79 -3.52
CA LEU A 40 15.24 41.28 -2.74
C LEU A 40 15.21 41.64 -1.25
N ALA A 41 14.32 42.55 -0.83
CA ALA A 41 14.24 43.02 0.56
C ALA A 41 13.18 42.29 1.42
N CYS A 42 12.43 41.35 0.85
CA CYS A 42 11.28 40.70 1.50
C CYS A 42 11.30 39.17 1.41
N PHE A 43 12.46 38.55 1.15
CA PHE A 43 12.60 37.11 1.40
C PHE A 43 12.76 36.91 2.90
N PRO A 44 11.74 36.39 3.63
CA PRO A 44 11.99 35.89 4.96
C PRO A 44 13.08 34.83 4.82
N ASN A 45 14.09 34.95 5.67
CA ASN A 45 15.11 33.93 5.85
C ASN A 45 14.37 32.66 6.29
N PHE A 46 13.94 31.83 5.34
CA PHE A 46 13.49 30.48 5.61
C PHE A 46 14.73 29.77 6.12
N GLY A 47 14.89 29.81 7.45
CA GLY A 47 15.87 29.01 8.14
C GLY A 47 15.71 27.59 7.62
N LEU A 48 16.80 27.09 7.04
CA LEU A 48 17.01 25.67 6.82
C LEU A 48 16.49 24.98 8.08
N ALA A 49 15.50 24.10 7.91
CA ALA A 49 15.01 23.25 8.98
C ALA A 49 16.23 22.72 9.72
N ALA A 50 16.31 23.03 11.01
CA ALA A 50 17.35 22.52 11.87
C ALA A 50 17.43 21.01 11.62
N GLU A 51 18.58 20.61 11.09
CA GLU A 51 19.11 19.27 11.19
C GLU A 51 18.66 18.73 12.54
N THR A 52 17.89 17.63 12.55
CA THR A 52 17.48 16.99 13.79
C THR A 52 18.70 16.97 14.67
N ALA A 53 18.68 17.70 15.80
CA ALA A 53 19.73 17.64 16.79
C ALA A 53 20.09 16.16 16.94
N ASP A 54 21.36 15.81 16.71
CA ASP A 54 21.74 14.44 16.43
C ASP A 54 21.46 13.59 17.68
N ALA A 55 20.25 13.04 17.75
CA ALA A 55 19.76 12.27 18.89
C ALA A 55 20.70 11.09 19.18
N TYR A 56 21.46 10.67 18.17
CA TYR A 56 22.57 9.76 18.33
C TYR A 56 23.66 10.35 19.24
N ALA A 57 24.28 11.45 18.84
CA ALA A 57 25.35 12.10 19.61
C ALA A 57 24.90 12.53 21.01
N GLU A 58 23.65 12.97 21.18
CA GLU A 58 23.16 13.47 22.47
C GLU A 58 22.79 12.37 23.46
N GLN A 59 22.19 11.26 23.00
CA GLN A 59 21.61 10.24 23.90
C GLN A 59 22.15 8.84 23.67
N VAL A 60 22.45 8.46 22.44
CA VAL A 60 22.89 7.10 22.11
C VAL A 60 24.39 6.92 22.33
N GLU A 61 25.21 7.82 21.80
CA GLU A 61 26.67 7.73 21.91
C GLU A 61 27.15 7.71 23.38
N PRO A 62 26.66 8.59 24.29
CA PRO A 62 27.12 8.57 25.68
C PRO A 62 26.73 7.28 26.40
N TYR A 63 25.54 6.74 26.09
CA TYR A 63 25.06 5.48 26.66
C TYR A 63 25.91 4.30 26.18
N VAL A 64 26.13 4.20 24.87
CA VAL A 64 26.95 3.14 24.25
C VAL A 64 28.37 3.17 24.80
N ARG A 65 28.96 4.35 24.89
CA ARG A 65 30.32 4.55 25.42
C ARG A 65 30.44 4.13 26.87
N LYS A 66 29.42 4.40 27.69
CA LYS A 66 29.42 4.11 29.13
C LYS A 66 29.13 2.64 29.46
N TYR A 67 28.22 2.01 28.72
CA TYR A 67 27.64 0.72 29.10
C TYR A 67 27.97 -0.44 28.16
N CYS A 68 28.36 -0.17 26.91
CA CYS A 68 28.46 -1.22 25.89
C CYS A 68 29.90 -1.44 25.40
N LEU A 69 30.67 -0.37 25.20
CA LEU A 69 31.97 -0.46 24.52
C LEU A 69 33.03 -1.27 25.28
N GLU A 70 32.87 -1.55 26.58
CA GLU A 70 33.79 -2.44 27.29
C GLU A 70 33.79 -3.86 26.71
N CYS A 71 32.64 -4.35 26.22
CA CYS A 71 32.48 -5.70 25.67
C CYS A 71 32.24 -5.74 24.15
N HIS A 72 31.78 -4.63 23.57
CA HIS A 72 31.33 -4.53 22.18
C HIS A 72 32.18 -3.55 21.37
N HIS A 73 33.51 -3.75 21.38
CA HIS A 73 34.49 -2.98 20.62
C HIS A 73 35.42 -3.89 19.83
N ASP A 74 35.85 -3.41 18.65
CA ASP A 74 36.88 -4.00 17.80
C ASP A 74 36.63 -5.49 17.41
N GLU A 75 37.69 -6.19 16.98
CA GLU A 75 37.63 -7.57 16.48
C GLU A 75 37.33 -8.62 17.56
N ASP A 76 37.49 -8.27 18.85
CA ASP A 76 37.23 -9.15 20.01
C ASP A 76 35.82 -8.96 20.61
N ALA A 77 34.92 -8.28 19.89
CA ALA A 77 33.60 -7.96 20.38
C ALA A 77 32.76 -9.21 20.73
N LYS A 78 32.19 -9.23 21.95
CA LYS A 78 31.31 -10.31 22.37
C LYS A 78 30.06 -10.36 21.49
N GLY A 79 29.68 -11.57 21.07
CA GLY A 79 28.48 -11.77 20.25
C GLY A 79 28.58 -11.19 18.84
N ASP A 80 29.79 -11.00 18.31
CA ASP A 80 30.04 -10.48 16.96
C ASP A 80 29.40 -9.09 16.71
N LEU A 81 29.28 -8.32 17.80
CA LEU A 81 28.67 -6.98 17.79
C LEU A 81 29.71 -5.93 18.15
N ASP A 82 30.33 -5.35 17.13
CA ASP A 82 31.12 -4.13 17.27
C ASP A 82 30.21 -2.90 17.16
N LEU A 83 30.21 -2.06 18.21
CA LEU A 83 29.43 -0.82 18.27
C LEU A 83 30.24 0.42 17.89
N THR A 84 31.56 0.30 17.71
CA THR A 84 32.43 1.44 17.35
C THR A 84 32.21 1.91 15.90
N ARG A 85 31.69 1.04 15.04
CA ARG A 85 31.28 1.36 13.66
C ARG A 85 30.06 2.27 13.52
N TYR A 86 29.35 2.54 14.62
CA TYR A 86 28.20 3.44 14.63
C TYR A 86 28.64 4.79 15.22
N ALA A 87 28.55 5.86 14.44
CA ALA A 87 28.96 7.20 14.86
C ALA A 87 27.86 8.25 14.72
N ARG A 88 26.76 7.92 14.00
CA ARG A 88 25.66 8.85 13.70
C ARG A 88 24.35 8.11 13.48
N ALA A 89 23.25 8.86 13.49
CA ALA A 89 21.90 8.33 13.25
C ALA A 89 21.76 7.49 11.96
N ASN A 90 22.46 7.86 10.88
CA ASN A 90 22.42 7.11 9.62
C ASN A 90 22.99 5.69 9.74
N ASP A 91 23.93 5.45 10.64
CA ASP A 91 24.52 4.12 10.81
C ASP A 91 23.54 3.21 11.58
N VAL A 92 22.74 3.79 12.50
CA VAL A 92 21.60 3.13 13.16
C VAL A 92 20.53 2.73 12.14
N ILE A 93 20.18 3.66 11.24
CA ILE A 93 19.22 3.43 10.16
C ILE A 93 19.68 2.30 9.23
N GLY A 94 20.93 2.35 8.77
CA GLY A 94 21.51 1.35 7.88
C GLY A 94 21.61 -0.05 8.50
N SER A 95 21.63 -0.14 9.83
CA SER A 95 21.69 -1.40 10.59
C SER A 95 20.43 -1.64 11.44
N PHE A 96 19.25 -1.33 10.89
CA PHE A 96 17.94 -1.45 11.55
C PHE A 96 17.72 -2.77 12.32
N ARG A 97 18.03 -3.92 11.72
CA ARG A 97 17.80 -5.22 12.37
C ARG A 97 18.66 -5.38 13.64
N THR A 98 19.93 -5.03 13.54
CA THR A 98 20.88 -5.07 14.67
C THR A 98 20.43 -4.15 15.80
N TRP A 99 20.05 -2.91 15.47
CA TRP A 99 19.63 -1.93 16.47
C TRP A 99 18.29 -2.24 17.12
N ASN A 100 17.34 -2.88 16.42
CA ASN A 100 16.14 -3.41 17.06
C ASN A 100 16.49 -4.48 18.09
N HIS A 101 17.42 -5.38 17.76
CA HIS A 101 17.86 -6.41 18.69
C HIS A 101 18.54 -5.81 19.93
N ILE A 102 19.44 -4.83 19.74
CA ILE A 102 20.05 -4.08 20.85
C ILE A 102 18.98 -3.46 21.75
N VAL A 103 17.97 -2.83 21.15
CA VAL A 103 16.84 -2.23 21.90
C VAL A 103 16.04 -3.28 22.68
N GLU A 104 15.86 -4.48 22.14
CA GLU A 104 15.21 -5.60 22.86
C GLU A 104 16.03 -6.04 24.08
N PHE A 105 17.35 -6.22 23.92
CA PHE A 105 18.23 -6.60 25.04
C PHE A 105 18.25 -5.53 26.14
N ILE A 106 18.30 -4.24 25.79
CA ILE A 106 18.24 -3.14 26.77
C ILE A 106 16.88 -3.14 27.48
N ARG A 107 15.78 -3.32 26.73
CA ARG A 107 14.42 -3.36 27.29
C ARG A 107 14.18 -4.51 28.25
N ASN A 108 14.77 -5.67 27.96
CA ASN A 108 14.67 -6.85 28.81
C ASN A 108 15.63 -6.79 30.02
N GLY A 109 16.51 -5.80 30.08
CA GLY A 109 17.54 -5.70 31.13
C GLY A 109 18.59 -6.81 31.03
N GLU A 110 18.79 -7.38 29.83
CA GLU A 110 19.77 -8.43 29.58
C GLU A 110 21.17 -7.86 29.35
N MET A 111 21.25 -6.61 28.88
CA MET A 111 22.48 -5.85 28.71
C MET A 111 22.42 -4.53 29.48
N PRO A 112 23.50 -4.15 30.18
CA PRO A 112 24.79 -4.85 30.31
C PRO A 112 24.73 -6.10 31.22
N PRO A 113 25.72 -7.03 31.14
CA PRO A 113 25.76 -8.19 32.03
C PRO A 113 25.90 -7.78 33.50
N LYS A 114 25.47 -8.65 34.42
CA LYS A 114 25.37 -8.34 35.86
C LYS A 114 26.67 -7.86 36.52
N ASP A 115 27.82 -8.24 35.97
CA ASP A 115 29.14 -7.87 36.48
C ASP A 115 29.67 -6.52 35.93
N SER A 116 28.91 -5.88 35.03
CA SER A 116 29.23 -4.57 34.44
C SER A 116 28.36 -3.46 35.02
N PRO A 117 28.78 -2.17 34.89
CA PRO A 117 27.98 -1.03 35.32
C PRO A 117 26.56 -1.08 34.75
N GLN A 118 25.56 -0.97 35.62
CA GLN A 118 24.15 -1.06 35.23
C GLN A 118 23.54 0.33 35.04
N PRO A 119 22.82 0.57 33.93
CA PRO A 119 22.06 1.79 33.73
C PRO A 119 20.88 1.87 34.70
N THR A 120 20.49 3.09 35.04
CA THR A 120 19.18 3.34 35.64
C THR A 120 18.07 3.05 34.64
N ILE A 121 16.86 2.77 35.13
CA ILE A 121 15.68 2.57 34.28
C ILE A 121 15.45 3.78 33.37
N ASP A 122 15.71 5.00 33.86
CA ASP A 122 15.54 6.23 33.09
C ASP A 122 16.58 6.35 31.97
N GLU A 123 17.85 6.00 32.21
CA GLU A 123 18.87 5.96 31.17
C GLU A 123 18.52 4.93 30.08
N SER A 124 18.10 3.72 30.46
CA SER A 124 17.67 2.68 29.52
C SER A 124 16.46 3.12 28.69
N ASN A 125 15.47 3.75 29.33
CA ASN A 125 14.29 4.25 28.63
C ASN A 125 14.64 5.40 27.67
N ALA A 126 15.53 6.30 28.07
CA ALA A 126 15.97 7.42 27.24
C ALA A 126 16.68 6.93 25.96
N VAL A 127 17.66 6.03 26.08
CA VAL A 127 18.37 5.51 24.89
C VAL A 127 17.44 4.72 23.98
N VAL A 128 16.54 3.91 24.54
CA VAL A 128 15.53 3.16 23.78
C VAL A 128 14.60 4.12 23.03
N ALA A 129 14.17 5.21 23.68
CA ALA A 129 13.34 6.23 23.05
C ALA A 129 14.10 6.96 21.93
N ALA A 130 15.38 7.29 22.14
CA ALA A 130 16.22 7.94 21.14
C ALA A 130 16.42 7.07 19.89
N VAL A 131 16.83 5.80 20.07
CA VAL A 131 17.01 4.85 18.94
C VAL A 131 15.70 4.64 18.20
N ARG A 132 14.60 4.40 18.92
CA ARG A 132 13.27 4.27 18.30
C ARG A 132 12.84 5.54 17.59
N GLY A 133 13.15 6.71 18.14
CA GLY A 133 12.87 8.01 17.53
C GLY A 133 13.56 8.17 16.19
N ILE A 134 14.84 7.79 16.10
CA ILE A 134 15.61 7.76 14.85
C ILE A 134 14.92 6.83 13.83
N LEU A 135 14.65 5.58 14.23
CA LEU A 135 14.08 4.57 13.33
C LEU A 135 12.66 4.91 12.86
N VAL A 136 11.80 5.42 13.76
CA VAL A 136 10.43 5.84 13.41
C VAL A 136 10.44 7.09 12.53
N THR A 137 11.35 8.03 12.76
CA THR A 137 11.48 9.21 11.90
C THR A 137 11.88 8.82 10.49
N GLU A 138 12.81 7.87 10.35
CA GLU A 138 13.16 7.33 9.04
C GLU A 138 12.00 6.58 8.40
N ALA A 139 11.34 5.67 9.14
CA ALA A 139 10.18 4.94 8.64
C ALA A 139 9.05 5.88 8.18
N LYS A 140 8.87 7.02 8.86
CA LYS A 140 7.89 8.05 8.47
C LYS A 140 8.22 8.74 7.15
N LYS A 141 9.49 8.83 6.74
CA LYS A 141 9.85 9.40 5.42
C LYS A 141 9.32 8.54 4.28
N GLN A 142 9.19 7.23 4.51
CA GLN A 142 8.66 6.26 3.56
C GLN A 142 7.21 5.86 3.90
N ALA A 143 6.62 6.42 4.96
CA ALA A 143 5.27 6.05 5.38
C ALA A 143 4.24 6.44 4.32
N GLY A 144 3.49 5.44 3.85
CA GLY A 144 2.49 5.59 2.80
C GLY A 144 2.98 5.20 1.40
N ASP A 145 4.28 4.98 1.22
CA ASP A 145 4.82 4.36 0.02
C ASP A 145 5.08 2.86 0.29
N PRO A 146 4.19 1.95 -0.15
CA PRO A 146 4.43 0.50 -0.03
C PRO A 146 5.60 0.01 -0.90
N GLY A 147 6.25 0.91 -1.64
CA GLY A 147 7.20 0.58 -2.69
C GLY A 147 6.50 0.15 -3.95
N PHE A 148 7.20 -0.63 -4.78
CA PHE A 148 6.63 -1.17 -6.00
C PHE A 148 5.63 -2.28 -5.68
N VAL A 149 4.35 -2.02 -5.95
CA VAL A 149 3.28 -3.03 -5.86
C VAL A 149 2.95 -3.51 -7.28
N PRO A 150 3.34 -4.74 -7.68
CA PRO A 150 3.04 -5.24 -9.00
C PRO A 150 1.51 -5.34 -9.18
N PRO A 151 0.97 -4.94 -10.36
CA PRO A 151 -0.43 -5.22 -10.65
C PRO A 151 -0.63 -6.73 -10.68
N ARG A 152 -1.66 -7.20 -9.97
CA ARG A 152 -2.02 -8.62 -9.93
C ARG A 152 -3.40 -8.84 -10.52
N ARG A 153 -3.60 -10.03 -11.09
CA ARG A 153 -4.95 -10.53 -11.37
C ARG A 153 -5.62 -11.03 -10.08
N LEU A 154 -6.91 -11.33 -10.17
CA LEU A 154 -7.60 -12.13 -9.16
C LEU A 154 -7.05 -13.56 -9.17
N SER A 155 -6.96 -14.17 -7.99
CA SER A 155 -6.80 -15.63 -7.90
C SER A 155 -8.03 -16.32 -8.49
N ASN A 156 -7.91 -17.61 -8.82
CA ASN A 156 -9.01 -18.40 -9.37
C ASN A 156 -10.21 -18.39 -8.40
N THR A 157 -9.93 -18.56 -7.11
CA THR A 157 -10.93 -18.47 -6.03
C THR A 157 -11.57 -17.08 -5.97
N GLU A 158 -10.77 -16.01 -5.97
CA GLU A 158 -11.28 -14.63 -5.96
C GLU A 158 -12.17 -14.34 -7.18
N TYR A 159 -11.80 -14.86 -8.36
CA TYR A 159 -12.57 -14.69 -9.58
C TYR A 159 -13.91 -15.43 -9.54
N ASP A 160 -13.92 -16.71 -9.13
CA ASP A 160 -15.16 -17.49 -9.00
C ASP A 160 -16.12 -16.85 -7.99
N LEU A 161 -15.61 -16.37 -6.86
CA LEU A 161 -16.41 -15.67 -5.84
C LEU A 161 -16.97 -14.35 -6.37
N SER A 162 -16.15 -13.57 -7.10
CA SER A 162 -16.60 -12.31 -7.72
C SER A 162 -17.71 -12.55 -8.74
N VAL A 163 -17.58 -13.59 -9.57
CA VAL A 163 -18.62 -13.98 -10.53
C VAL A 163 -19.89 -14.42 -9.81
N ARG A 164 -19.76 -15.22 -8.74
CA ARG A 164 -20.91 -15.64 -7.92
C ARG A 164 -21.61 -14.47 -7.26
N GLU A 165 -20.88 -13.49 -6.75
CA GLU A 165 -21.44 -12.30 -6.11
C GLU A 165 -22.19 -11.42 -7.13
N LEU A 166 -21.63 -11.22 -8.31
CA LEU A 166 -22.24 -10.41 -9.37
C LEU A 166 -23.47 -11.08 -10.00
N THR A 167 -23.45 -12.41 -10.14
CA THR A 167 -24.50 -13.16 -10.85
C THR A 167 -25.54 -13.79 -9.92
N GLY A 168 -25.20 -13.99 -8.65
CA GLY A 168 -25.98 -14.74 -7.67
C GLY A 168 -25.87 -16.27 -7.83
N ILE A 169 -25.07 -16.77 -8.79
CA ILE A 169 -25.02 -18.18 -9.17
C ILE A 169 -23.58 -18.71 -9.09
N ASP A 170 -23.40 -19.93 -8.60
CA ASP A 170 -22.10 -20.60 -8.49
C ASP A 170 -21.65 -21.21 -9.84
N ILE A 171 -21.26 -20.37 -10.81
CA ILE A 171 -20.89 -20.78 -12.18
C ILE A 171 -19.51 -21.46 -12.25
N ARG A 172 -18.59 -21.09 -11.34
CA ARG A 172 -17.18 -21.56 -11.28
C ARG A 172 -16.43 -21.58 -12.63
N PRO A 173 -16.34 -20.44 -13.33
CA PRO A 173 -15.69 -20.37 -14.64
C PRO A 173 -14.19 -20.65 -14.63
N THR A 174 -13.50 -20.61 -13.49
CA THR A 174 -12.05 -20.84 -13.42
C THR A 174 -11.65 -22.32 -13.41
N ARG A 175 -12.59 -23.27 -13.47
CA ARG A 175 -12.27 -24.72 -13.43
C ARG A 175 -11.24 -25.17 -14.47
N ASP A 176 -11.20 -24.51 -15.62
CA ASP A 176 -10.28 -24.82 -16.73
C ASP A 176 -9.05 -23.90 -16.76
N PHE A 177 -8.83 -23.10 -15.72
CA PHE A 177 -7.67 -22.23 -15.57
C PHE A 177 -6.48 -23.06 -15.05
N PRO A 178 -5.25 -22.66 -15.39
CA PRO A 178 -4.10 -23.20 -14.67
C PRO A 178 -4.22 -22.89 -13.17
N PRO A 179 -3.75 -23.79 -12.28
CA PRO A 179 -3.66 -23.50 -10.85
C PRO A 179 -2.88 -22.22 -10.59
N ASP A 180 -3.28 -21.48 -9.56
CA ASP A 180 -2.52 -20.32 -9.12
C ASP A 180 -1.16 -20.77 -8.55
N PRO A 181 -0.06 -20.07 -8.89
CA PRO A 181 1.24 -20.38 -8.33
C PRO A 181 1.26 -20.00 -6.84
N ALA A 182 1.79 -20.90 -6.02
CA ALA A 182 2.08 -20.59 -4.62
C ALA A 182 3.26 -19.61 -4.57
N GLY A 183 3.07 -18.42 -3.98
CA GLY A 183 4.12 -17.40 -3.86
C GLY A 183 5.26 -17.76 -2.88
N GLY A 184 5.49 -19.06 -2.60
CA GLY A 184 6.43 -19.55 -1.59
C GLY A 184 5.90 -19.48 -0.16
N GLU A 185 5.15 -18.43 0.18
CA GLU A 185 4.66 -18.12 1.54
C GLU A 185 3.32 -18.79 1.90
N GLY A 186 2.83 -19.72 1.08
CA GLY A 186 1.59 -20.45 1.32
C GLY A 186 0.30 -19.69 0.98
N PHE A 187 0.40 -18.48 0.44
CA PHE A 187 -0.74 -17.69 -0.06
C PHE A 187 -0.85 -17.79 -1.59
N ASP A 188 -2.09 -17.79 -2.09
CA ASP A 188 -2.44 -17.84 -3.51
C ASP A 188 -2.75 -16.46 -4.12
N ASN A 189 -2.67 -15.39 -3.31
CA ASN A 189 -3.00 -14.01 -3.70
C ASN A 189 -1.77 -13.07 -3.74
N THR A 190 -0.55 -13.62 -3.69
CA THR A 190 0.70 -12.87 -3.78
C THR A 190 0.86 -12.24 -5.17
N GLY A 191 1.04 -10.91 -5.21
CA GLY A 191 1.03 -10.15 -6.46
C GLY A 191 2.16 -10.52 -7.42
N GLU A 192 3.34 -10.84 -6.88
CA GLU A 192 4.54 -11.28 -7.61
C GLU A 192 4.33 -12.62 -8.31
N ALA A 193 3.47 -13.48 -7.75
CA ALA A 193 3.18 -14.81 -8.30
C ALA A 193 2.05 -14.76 -9.34
N LEU A 194 1.09 -13.85 -9.18
CA LEU A 194 -0.11 -13.76 -10.02
C LEU A 194 0.10 -12.95 -11.32
N GLY A 195 1.07 -13.40 -12.13
CA GLY A 195 1.31 -12.88 -13.47
C GLY A 195 0.22 -13.26 -14.49
N MET A 196 0.09 -12.45 -15.54
CA MET A 196 -0.79 -12.71 -16.69
C MET A 196 -0.01 -13.34 -17.84
N SER A 197 -0.53 -14.42 -18.42
CA SER A 197 0.01 -15.02 -19.65
C SER A 197 -0.97 -14.87 -20.82
N PRO A 198 -0.49 -14.87 -22.08
CA PRO A 198 -1.36 -14.83 -23.25
C PRO A 198 -2.39 -15.98 -23.30
N ASN A 199 -2.02 -17.16 -22.78
CA ASN A 199 -2.94 -18.29 -22.71
C ASN A 199 -4.03 -18.08 -21.65
N LEU A 200 -3.65 -17.53 -20.50
CA LEU A 200 -4.61 -17.21 -19.44
C LEU A 200 -5.61 -16.14 -19.88
N LEU A 201 -5.17 -15.13 -20.66
CA LEU A 201 -6.08 -14.14 -21.23
C LEU A 201 -7.17 -14.79 -22.11
N LYS A 202 -6.82 -15.81 -22.91
CA LYS A 202 -7.80 -16.57 -23.70
C LYS A 202 -8.79 -17.30 -22.79
N LYS A 203 -8.31 -17.88 -21.68
CA LYS A 203 -9.16 -18.53 -20.68
C LYS A 203 -10.13 -17.55 -20.02
N TYR A 204 -9.70 -16.32 -19.71
CA TYR A 204 -10.58 -15.26 -19.22
C TYR A 204 -11.68 -14.89 -20.23
N LEU A 205 -11.36 -14.81 -21.52
CA LEU A 205 -12.36 -14.55 -22.57
C LEU A 205 -13.38 -15.68 -22.67
N SER A 206 -12.92 -16.93 -22.65
CA SER A 206 -13.81 -18.11 -22.65
C SER A 206 -14.65 -18.18 -21.38
N ALA A 207 -14.08 -17.84 -20.21
CA ALA A 207 -14.81 -17.73 -18.95
C ALA A 207 -15.91 -16.66 -19.02
N ALA A 208 -15.61 -15.48 -19.58
CA ALA A 208 -16.59 -14.42 -19.74
C ALA A 208 -17.74 -14.84 -20.67
N GLN A 209 -17.43 -15.55 -21.77
CA GLN A 209 -18.45 -16.14 -22.65
C GLN A 209 -19.31 -17.16 -21.90
N PHE A 210 -18.68 -18.07 -21.14
CA PHE A 210 -19.38 -19.06 -20.35
C PHE A 210 -20.31 -18.44 -19.29
N VAL A 211 -19.88 -17.36 -18.62
CA VAL A 211 -20.74 -16.59 -17.71
C VAL A 211 -21.89 -15.93 -18.47
N ALA A 212 -21.63 -15.37 -19.65
CA ALA A 212 -22.65 -14.74 -20.49
C ALA A 212 -23.68 -15.76 -21.00
N ASP A 213 -23.31 -17.02 -21.22
CA ASP A 213 -24.24 -18.07 -21.62
C ASP A 213 -25.31 -18.35 -20.55
N HIS A 214 -25.07 -17.98 -19.28
CA HIS A 214 -26.06 -18.07 -18.20
C HIS A 214 -27.00 -16.86 -18.16
N LEU A 215 -26.76 -15.81 -18.94
CA LEU A 215 -27.55 -14.57 -18.91
C LEU A 215 -28.94 -14.77 -19.50
N VAL A 216 -29.94 -14.24 -18.81
CA VAL A 216 -31.35 -14.29 -19.20
C VAL A 216 -31.94 -12.89 -19.14
N LEU A 217 -32.62 -12.51 -20.22
CA LEU A 217 -33.38 -11.26 -20.27
C LEU A 217 -34.76 -11.46 -19.63
N ARG A 218 -35.07 -10.66 -18.62
CA ARG A 218 -36.38 -10.56 -17.98
C ARG A 218 -37.03 -9.24 -18.37
N THR A 219 -38.35 -9.15 -18.21
CA THR A 219 -39.09 -7.88 -18.41
C THR A 219 -38.62 -6.77 -17.46
N SER A 220 -38.06 -7.13 -16.30
CA SER A 220 -37.55 -6.21 -15.28
C SER A 220 -36.04 -5.96 -15.33
N GLY A 221 -35.28 -6.60 -16.25
CA GLY A 221 -33.82 -6.46 -16.31
C GLY A 221 -33.12 -7.74 -16.76
N ILE A 222 -31.90 -7.95 -16.25
CA ILE A 222 -31.11 -9.18 -16.51
C ILE A 222 -31.08 -10.07 -15.27
N ALA A 223 -30.98 -11.37 -15.49
CA ALA A 223 -30.74 -12.37 -14.45
C ALA A 223 -29.77 -13.43 -14.97
N PHE A 224 -29.27 -14.28 -14.09
CA PHE A 224 -28.43 -15.41 -14.45
C PHE A 224 -29.09 -16.73 -14.03
N ALA A 225 -29.02 -17.73 -14.90
CA ALA A 225 -29.53 -19.08 -14.64
C ALA A 225 -28.44 -19.98 -14.02
N PRO A 226 -28.82 -21.08 -13.33
CA PRO A 226 -27.87 -22.06 -12.79
C PRO A 226 -27.24 -22.99 -13.86
N PHE A 227 -27.65 -22.85 -15.12
CA PHE A 227 -27.11 -23.59 -16.26
C PHE A 227 -27.07 -22.69 -17.50
N PRO A 228 -26.23 -23.01 -18.52
CA PRO A 228 -26.20 -22.26 -19.79
C PRO A 228 -27.57 -22.25 -20.49
N VAL A 229 -27.97 -21.10 -21.02
CA VAL A 229 -29.28 -20.85 -21.65
C VAL A 229 -29.12 -20.35 -23.09
N THR A 230 -28.29 -21.07 -23.85
CA THR A 230 -27.91 -20.71 -25.22
C THR A 230 -28.98 -21.08 -26.25
N SER A 231 -29.75 -22.13 -25.99
CA SER A 231 -30.73 -22.70 -26.91
C SER A 231 -32.18 -22.42 -26.49
N TYR A 232 -33.12 -22.60 -27.43
CA TYR A 232 -34.55 -22.50 -27.15
C TYR A 232 -35.01 -23.52 -26.09
N ASN A 233 -34.51 -24.75 -26.17
CA ASN A 233 -34.88 -25.82 -25.24
C ASN A 233 -34.43 -25.51 -23.81
N GLU A 234 -33.24 -24.91 -23.64
CA GLU A 234 -32.74 -24.50 -22.31
C GLU A 234 -33.57 -23.34 -21.73
N ARG A 235 -33.96 -22.35 -22.56
CA ARG A 235 -34.88 -21.28 -22.14
C ARG A 235 -36.24 -21.84 -21.72
N LYS A 236 -36.75 -22.82 -22.45
CA LYS A 236 -38.00 -23.51 -22.11
C LYS A 236 -37.88 -24.21 -20.76
N LYS A 237 -36.82 -24.99 -20.55
CA LYS A 237 -36.53 -25.66 -19.27
C LYS A 237 -36.46 -24.68 -18.10
N LEU A 238 -35.79 -23.54 -18.27
CA LEU A 238 -35.72 -22.50 -17.24
C LEU A 238 -37.11 -21.95 -16.90
N THR A 239 -37.96 -21.74 -17.90
CA THR A 239 -39.33 -21.24 -17.70
C THR A 239 -40.19 -22.28 -17.00
N GLU A 240 -40.07 -23.56 -17.38
CA GLU A 240 -40.76 -24.67 -16.72
C GLU A 240 -40.34 -24.77 -15.25
N GLN A 241 -39.05 -24.66 -14.94
CA GLN A 241 -38.56 -24.65 -13.56
C GLN A 241 -39.13 -23.48 -12.76
N ALA A 242 -39.15 -22.27 -13.34
CA ALA A 242 -39.71 -21.10 -12.66
C ALA A 242 -41.22 -21.23 -12.37
N ILE A 243 -41.96 -21.98 -13.19
CA ILE A 243 -43.37 -22.29 -12.92
C ILE A 243 -43.47 -23.27 -11.76
N ILE A 244 -42.63 -24.30 -11.71
CA ILE A 244 -42.58 -25.26 -10.59
C ILE A 244 -42.27 -24.52 -9.28
N ASP A 245 -41.20 -23.72 -9.25
CA ASP A 245 -40.76 -22.96 -8.08
C ASP A 245 -41.80 -21.93 -7.59
N PHE A 246 -42.76 -21.53 -8.43
CA PHE A 246 -43.85 -20.63 -8.04
C PHE A 246 -44.96 -21.33 -7.24
N TYR A 247 -45.13 -22.64 -7.44
CA TYR A 247 -46.18 -23.43 -6.79
C TYR A 247 -45.69 -24.22 -5.56
N GLU A 248 -44.38 -24.24 -5.31
CA GLU A 248 -43.76 -24.78 -4.08
C GLU A 248 -43.71 -23.70 -2.97
#